data_AF-A0A7Y1MH09-F1
#
_entry.id   AF-A0A7Y1MH09-F1
#
_cell.length_a   1.000
_cell.length_b   1.000
_cell.length_c   1.000
_cell.angle_alpha   90.00
_cell.angle_beta   90.00
_cell.angle_gamma   90.00
#
_symmetry.space_group_name_H-M   'P 1'
#
loop_
_entity.id
_entity.type
_entity.pdbx_description
1 polymer ?
#
loop_
_entity_poly.entity_id
_entity_poly.type
_entity_poly.pdbx_seq_one_letter_code
_entity_poly.pdbx_strand_id
1 'polypeptide(L)' 'MANEPLPELVITGPINRVMELEGKRWATEFVQALGASIRNPKVVAKAIADLTRYAAQQPASVASGVNIVIDLLKEA' A
#
# COMPACT_ATOMS: atom_id res chain seq x y z
N MET A 1 -13.61 -7.96 19.94
CA MET A 1 -13.45 -6.49 20.01
C MET A 1 -13.55 -5.99 18.58
N ALA A 2 -14.55 -5.17 18.27
CA ALA A 2 -14.73 -4.61 16.94
C ALA A 2 -13.65 -3.54 16.73
N ASN A 3 -12.82 -3.70 15.70
CA ASN A 3 -11.85 -2.69 15.32
C ASN A 3 -12.65 -1.53 14.69
N GLU A 4 -12.64 -0.35 15.30
CA GLU A 4 -13.28 0.84 14.74
C GLU A 4 -12.73 1.08 13.32
N PRO A 5 -13.59 1.40 12.33
CA PRO A 5 -13.11 1.74 11.00
C PRO A 5 -12.22 2.98 11.12
N LEU A 6 -10.99 2.86 10.62
CA LEU A 6 -10.05 3.97 10.59
C LEU A 6 -10.72 5.18 9.90
N PRO A 7 -10.60 6.40 10.45
CA PRO A 7 -11.22 7.57 9.86
C PRO A 7 -10.81 7.71 8.40
N GLU A 8 -11.79 7.97 7.54
CA GLU A 8 -11.57 8.22 6.11
C GLU A 8 -10.68 9.45 5.97
N LEU A 9 -9.41 9.22 5.62
CA LEU A 9 -8.42 10.28 5.52
C LEU A 9 -8.75 11.14 4.30
N VAL A 10 -9.35 12.30 4.52
CA VAL A 10 -9.64 13.24 3.43
C VAL A 10 -8.34 13.93 2.99
N ILE A 11 -7.80 13.51 1.85
CA ILE A 11 -6.57 14.04 1.23
C ILE A 11 -6.89 15.38 0.54
N THR A 12 -7.02 16.47 1.31
CA THR A 12 -7.57 17.76 0.82
C THR A 12 -6.55 18.79 0.28
N GLY A 13 -5.28 18.41 0.07
CA GLY A 13 -4.23 19.34 -0.40
C GLY A 13 -3.45 18.83 -1.63
N PRO A 14 -2.96 19.71 -2.54
CA PRO A 14 -2.18 19.30 -3.71
C PRO A 14 -0.93 18.47 -3.36
N ILE A 15 -0.23 18.81 -2.27
CA ILE A 15 0.95 18.06 -1.79
C ILE A 15 0.55 16.66 -1.35
N ASN A 16 -0.57 16.54 -0.63
CA ASN A 16 -1.07 15.25 -0.14
C ASN A 16 -1.41 14.32 -1.33
N ARG A 17 -1.87 14.88 -2.46
CA ARG A 17 -2.10 14.11 -3.68
C ARG A 17 -0.82 13.62 -4.35
N VAL A 18 0.22 14.46 -4.43
CA VAL A 18 1.52 14.06 -4.97
C VAL A 18 2.13 12.94 -4.13
N MET A 19 2.11 13.07 -2.80
CA MET A 19 2.63 12.06 -1.88
C MET A 19 1.88 10.72 -1.99
N GLU A 20 0.56 10.75 -2.19
CA GLU A 20 -0.22 9.53 -2.45
C GLU A 20 0.20 8.86 -3.76
N LEU A 21 0.33 9.64 -4.84
CA LEU A 21 0.77 9.10 -6.13
C LEU A 21 2.19 8.53 -6.07
N GLU A 22 3.10 9.17 -5.33
CA GLU A 22 4.45 8.66 -5.09
C GLU A 22 4.44 7.37 -4.28
N GLY A 23 3.67 7.30 -3.19
CA GLY A 23 3.50 6.08 -2.40
C GLY A 23 2.97 4.91 -3.23
N LYS A 24 1.96 5.17 -4.09
CA LYS A 24 1.42 4.18 -5.02
C LYS A 24 2.45 3.73 -6.05
N ARG A 25 3.19 4.67 -6.64
CA ARG A 25 4.23 4.38 -7.64
C ARG A 25 5.31 3.48 -7.02
N TRP A 26 5.84 3.86 -5.87
CA TRP A 26 6.86 3.09 -5.17
C TRP A 26 6.38 1.66 -4.86
N ALA A 27 5.18 1.51 -4.31
CA ALA A 27 4.62 0.19 -3.99
C ALA A 27 4.42 -0.67 -5.25
N THR A 28 4.05 -0.06 -6.36
CA THR A 28 3.92 -0.74 -7.65
C THR A 28 5.28 -1.23 -8.16
N GLU A 29 6.31 -0.37 -8.12
CA GLU A 29 7.68 -0.73 -8.50
C GLU A 29 8.23 -1.86 -7.62
N PHE A 30 7.95 -1.83 -6.30
CA PHE A 30 8.30 -2.90 -5.37
C PHE A 30 7.69 -4.25 -5.79
N VAL A 31 6.39 -4.29 -6.11
CA VAL A 31 5.70 -5.52 -6.54
C VAL A 31 6.22 -6.00 -7.90
N GLN A 32 6.44 -5.08 -8.85
CA GLN A 32 6.98 -5.41 -10.17
C GLN A 32 8.39 -6.03 -10.07
N ALA A 33 9.22 -5.56 -9.13
CA ALA A 33 10.55 -6.11 -8.89
C ALA A 33 10.52 -7.58 -8.41
N LEU A 34 9.40 -8.07 -7.86
CA LEU A 34 9.23 -9.49 -7.51
C LEU A 34 9.10 -10.39 -8.74
N GLY A 35 8.73 -9.83 -9.90
CA GLY A 35 8.65 -10.54 -11.17
C GLY A 35 7.77 -11.80 -11.11
N ALA A 36 8.24 -12.90 -11.68
CA ALA A 36 7.49 -14.16 -11.75
C ALA A 36 7.19 -14.77 -10.37
N SER A 37 7.95 -14.42 -9.33
CA SER A 37 7.76 -14.92 -7.97
C SER A 37 6.42 -14.52 -7.37
N ILE A 38 5.79 -13.45 -7.87
CA ILE A 38 4.47 -13.01 -7.42
C ILE A 38 3.36 -14.06 -7.67
N ARG A 39 3.60 -15.04 -8.54
CA ARG A 39 2.68 -16.17 -8.75
C ARG A 39 2.62 -17.14 -7.56
N ASN A 40 3.57 -17.05 -6.62
CA ASN A 40 3.58 -17.87 -5.42
C ASN A 40 2.77 -17.16 -4.30
N PRO A 41 1.70 -17.78 -3.78
CA PRO A 41 0.89 -17.18 -2.71
C PRO A 41 1.69 -16.78 -1.46
N LYS A 42 2.77 -17.50 -1.14
CA LYS A 42 3.64 -17.14 0.00
C LYS A 42 4.41 -15.85 -0.24
N VAL A 43 4.78 -15.57 -1.49
CA VAL A 43 5.47 -14.32 -1.87
C VAL A 43 4.48 -13.16 -1.82
N VAL A 44 3.24 -13.36 -2.30
CA VAL A 44 2.16 -12.36 -2.19
C VAL A 44 1.90 -12.02 -0.72
N ALA A 45 1.71 -13.03 0.14
CA ALA A 45 1.47 -12.81 1.56
C ALA A 45 2.62 -12.05 2.24
N LYS A 46 3.88 -12.36 1.89
CA LYS A 46 5.04 -11.63 2.39
C LYS A 46 5.06 -10.19 1.87
N ALA A 47 4.80 -9.97 0.59
CA ALA A 47 4.74 -8.63 0.00
C ALA A 47 3.68 -7.75 0.68
N ILE A 48 2.49 -8.31 0.93
CA ILE A 48 1.44 -7.63 1.70
C ILE A 48 1.92 -7.26 3.10
N ALA A 49 2.57 -8.18 3.82
CA ALA A 49 3.08 -7.92 5.16
C ALA A 49 4.18 -6.82 5.16
N ASP A 50 5.10 -6.87 4.20
CA ASP A 50 6.18 -5.88 4.07
C ASP A 50 5.62 -4.48 3.74
N LEU A 51 4.70 -4.39 2.77
CA LEU A 51 4.04 -3.14 2.40
C LEU A 51 3.20 -2.58 3.55
N THR A 52 2.50 -3.43 4.29
CA THR A 52 1.72 -3.02 5.48
C THR A 52 2.64 -2.43 6.55
N ARG A 53 3.77 -3.09 6.83
CA ARG A 53 4.76 -2.60 7.80
C ARG A 53 5.39 -1.28 7.36
N TYR A 54 5.62 -1.11 6.06
CA TYR A 54 6.11 0.13 5.48
C TYR A 54 5.06 1.24 5.64
N ALA A 55 3.82 1.03 5.19
CA ALA A 55 2.74 2.00 5.26
C ALA A 55 2.48 2.52 6.69
N ALA A 56 2.58 1.63 7.69
CA ALA A 56 2.40 2.00 9.10
C ALA A 56 3.42 3.02 9.63
N GLN A 57 4.56 3.20 8.96
CA GLN A 57 5.61 4.15 9.34
C GLN A 57 5.61 5.41 8.47
N GLN A 58 4.71 5.52 7.50
CA GLN A 58 4.66 6.61 6.54
C GLN A 58 3.63 7.67 6.93
N PRO A 59 3.80 8.92 6.44
CA PRO A 59 2.72 9.90 6.46
C PRO A 59 1.47 9.36 5.79
N ALA A 60 0.30 9.77 6.29
CA ALA A 60 -0.98 9.18 5.91
C ALA A 60 -1.26 9.24 4.39
N SER A 61 -0.82 10.29 3.69
CA SER A 61 -0.94 10.39 2.23
C SER A 61 -0.10 9.34 1.49
N VAL A 62 1.15 9.11 1.90
CA VAL A 62 2.00 8.05 1.31
C VAL A 62 1.41 6.67 1.62
N ALA A 63 1.02 6.45 2.88
CA ALA A 63 0.38 5.22 3.33
C ALA A 63 -0.89 4.89 2.52
N SER A 64 -1.71 5.90 2.21
CA SER A 64 -2.88 5.75 1.34
C SER A 64 -2.51 5.19 -0.04
N GLY A 65 -1.49 5.76 -0.69
CA GLY A 65 -0.98 5.28 -1.97
C GLY A 65 -0.50 3.82 -1.93
N VAL A 66 0.21 3.45 -0.86
CA VAL A 66 0.67 2.07 -0.64
C VAL A 66 -0.49 1.11 -0.40
N ASN A 67 -1.50 1.53 0.38
CA ASN A 67 -2.67 0.71 0.70
C ASN A 67 -3.48 0.33 -0.55
N ILE A 68 -3.57 1.22 -1.55
CA ILE A 68 -4.19 0.89 -2.85
C ILE A 68 -3.54 -0.35 -3.48
N VAL A 69 -2.21 -0.47 -3.43
CA VAL A 69 -1.50 -1.63 -4.00
C VAL A 69 -1.67 -2.87 -3.13
N ILE A 70 -1.69 -2.71 -1.80
CA ILE A 70 -1.98 -3.81 -0.88
C ILE A 70 -3.35 -4.41 -1.17
N ASP A 71 -4.37 -3.58 -1.40
CA ASP A 71 -5.72 -4.07 -1.63
C ASP A 71 -5.84 -4.78 -2.99
N LEU A 72 -5.17 -4.28 -4.03
CA LEU A 72 -5.04 -4.99 -5.31
C LEU A 72 -4.38 -6.36 -5.16
N LEU A 73 -3.35 -6.49 -4.30
CA LEU A 73 -2.69 -7.78 -4.05
C LEU A 73 -3.58 -8.77 -3.27
N LYS A 74 -4.54 -8.28 -2.47
CA LYS A 74 -5.47 -9.15 -1.73
C LYS A 74 -6.61 -9.66 -2.62
N GLU A 75 -6.96 -8.93 -3.67
CA GLU A 75 -8.02 -9.28 -4.62
C GLU A 75 -7.53 -10.14 -5.81
N ALA A 76 -6.21 -10.23 -6.01
CA ALA A 76 -5.57 -11.01 -7.07
C ALA A 76 -5.48 -12.52 -6.75
#